data_AF-A0A4S4DPD9-F1
#
_entry.id   AF-A0A4S4DPD9-F1
#
_cell.length_a   1.000
_cell.length_b   1.000
_cell.length_c   1.000
_cell.angle_alpha   90.00
_cell.angle_beta   90.00
_cell.angle_gamma   90.00
#
_symmetry.space_group_name_H-M   'P 1'
#
loop_
_entity.id
_entity.type
_entity.pdbx_description
1 polymer ?
#
loop_
_entity_poly.entity_id
_entity_poly.type
_entity_poly.pdbx_seq_one_letter_code
_entity_poly.pdbx_strand_id
1 'polypeptide(L)'
;MLGMDDTTATSGCRKKASGTPCNQGGSGTTSKKRAREAEGIAKGLVDMAVEFGSFFKKTNTTLEEIAHRIGYAQDLSQARKLVNGELAKLRLNTNDRLRAATLIVKDAERVDLFFSLPEEEKMEWVCLLLAGCV
;
A
#
# COMPACT_ATOMS: atom_id res chain seq x y z
N MET A 1 -6.35 -40.26 15.55
CA MET A 1 -5.63 -41.12 14.59
C MET A 1 -6.69 -41.89 13.82
N LEU A 2 -7.15 -41.32 12.70
CA LEU A 2 -8.08 -41.95 11.77
C LEU A 2 -7.35 -42.01 10.43
N GLY A 3 -6.83 -43.20 10.11
CA GLY A 3 -6.19 -43.50 8.83
C GLY A 3 -7.27 -43.74 7.78
N MET A 4 -7.05 -43.19 6.59
CA MET A 4 -7.83 -43.46 5.39
C MET A 4 -7.07 -44.48 4.54
N ASP A 5 -7.78 -45.55 4.18
CA ASP A 5 -7.25 -46.76 3.57
C ASP A 5 -6.83 -46.57 2.10
N ASP A 6 -5.66 -47.14 1.78
CA ASP A 6 -5.11 -47.36 0.44
C ASP A 6 -6.02 -48.27 -0.39
N THR A 7 -6.55 -47.76 -1.51
CA THR A 7 -7.22 -48.58 -2.53
C THR A 7 -6.22 -49.01 -3.59
N THR A 8 -5.75 -50.25 -3.49
CA THR A 8 -4.95 -50.94 -4.49
C THR A 8 -5.87 -51.52 -5.57
N ALA A 9 -5.71 -51.09 -6.83
CA ALA A 9 -6.39 -51.70 -7.98
C ALA A 9 -5.52 -52.79 -8.61
N THR A 10 -6.06 -54.00 -8.66
CA THR A 10 -5.46 -55.23 -9.17
C THR A 10 -5.65 -55.42 -10.68
N SER A 11 -4.55 -55.79 -11.34
CA SER A 11 -4.38 -56.84 -12.36
C SER A 11 -5.53 -57.18 -13.33
N GLY A 12 -5.24 -57.04 -14.63
CA GLY A 12 -6.00 -57.69 -15.72
C GLY A 12 -5.23 -57.74 -17.05
N CYS A 13 -4.62 -58.88 -17.36
CA CYS A 13 -3.84 -59.18 -18.58
C CYS A 13 -4.71 -59.42 -19.83
N ARG A 14 -4.30 -58.91 -21.01
CA ARG A 14 -4.22 -59.72 -22.25
C ARG A 14 -3.44 -59.03 -23.38
N LYS A 15 -2.36 -59.66 -23.83
CA LYS A 15 -1.73 -59.43 -25.15
C LYS A 15 -2.30 -60.43 -26.16
N LYS A 16 -2.49 -60.01 -27.42
CA LYS A 16 -1.90 -60.66 -28.61
C LYS A 16 -2.05 -59.80 -29.87
N ALA A 17 -1.04 -59.92 -30.72
CA ALA A 17 -0.73 -59.11 -31.90
C ALA A 17 -1.28 -59.69 -33.21
N SER A 18 -1.36 -58.87 -34.26
CA SER A 18 -1.00 -59.22 -35.64
C SER A 18 -0.91 -57.94 -36.49
N GLY A 19 0.11 -57.84 -37.34
CA GLY A 19 0.54 -56.60 -38.00
C GLY A 19 -0.06 -56.32 -39.38
N THR A 20 0.39 -55.21 -39.99
CA THR A 20 0.82 -55.04 -41.39
C THR A 20 1.30 -53.58 -41.57
N PRO A 21 2.44 -53.31 -42.26
CA PRO A 21 2.98 -51.97 -42.45
C PRO A 21 2.52 -51.35 -43.77
N CYS A 22 2.28 -50.05 -43.81
CA CYS A 22 2.29 -49.26 -45.04
C CYS A 22 2.83 -47.85 -44.74
N ASN A 23 3.80 -47.45 -45.55
CA ASN A 23 4.54 -46.21 -45.48
C ASN A 23 3.91 -45.15 -46.40
N GLN A 24 4.25 -43.89 -46.13
CA GLN A 24 4.18 -42.68 -46.97
C GLN A 24 2.82 -42.04 -47.29
N GLY A 25 2.80 -40.71 -47.06
CA GLY A 25 2.19 -39.81 -48.03
C GLY A 25 1.27 -38.72 -47.47
N GLY A 26 1.87 -37.66 -46.92
CA GLY A 26 1.28 -36.31 -46.97
C GLY A 26 0.25 -35.97 -45.88
N SER A 27 0.66 -35.13 -44.91
CA SER A 27 -0.30 -34.27 -44.21
C SER A 27 0.41 -33.02 -43.71
N GLY A 28 -0.10 -31.87 -44.17
CA GLY A 28 0.60 -30.60 -44.17
C GLY A 28 0.83 -29.97 -42.80
N THR A 29 1.83 -29.09 -42.75
CA THR A 29 1.85 -27.84 -41.98
C THR A 29 1.15 -27.84 -40.61
N THR A 30 1.32 -28.83 -39.75
CA THR A 30 0.77 -28.80 -38.37
C THR A 30 1.74 -28.13 -37.39
N SER A 31 3.04 -28.12 -37.69
CA SER A 31 4.05 -27.48 -36.83
C SER A 31 3.93 -25.95 -36.79
N LYS A 32 3.43 -25.33 -37.86
CA LYS A 32 3.30 -23.86 -37.97
C LYS A 32 2.13 -23.31 -37.15
N LYS A 33 1.10 -24.11 -36.88
CA LYS A 33 -0.10 -23.68 -36.14
C LYS A 33 0.14 -23.68 -34.63
N ARG A 34 0.76 -24.75 -34.10
CA ARG A 34 1.16 -24.85 -32.68
C ARG A 34 2.23 -23.83 -32.26
N ALA A 35 3.18 -23.51 -33.13
CA ALA A 35 4.19 -22.50 -32.83
C ALA A 35 3.58 -21.10 -32.62
N ARG A 36 2.56 -20.74 -33.41
CA ARG A 36 1.84 -19.45 -33.29
C ARG A 36 0.98 -19.37 -32.04
N GLU A 37 0.37 -20.47 -31.62
CA GLU A 37 -0.39 -20.55 -30.36
C GLU A 37 0.54 -20.37 -29.15
N ALA A 38 1.71 -21.02 -29.14
CA ALA A 38 2.72 -20.86 -28.09
C ALA A 38 3.30 -19.43 -28.05
N GLU A 39 3.51 -18.81 -29.21
CA GLU A 39 3.95 -17.41 -29.31
C GLU A 39 2.89 -16.43 -28.80
N GLY A 40 1.60 -16.68 -29.06
CA GLY A 40 0.48 -15.90 -28.50
C GLY A 40 0.37 -16.04 -26.98
N ILE A 41 0.57 -17.24 -26.43
CA ILE A 41 0.60 -17.48 -24.98
C ILE A 41 1.80 -16.79 -24.34
N ALA A 42 2.99 -16.88 -24.94
CA ALA A 42 4.18 -16.20 -24.45
C ALA A 42 4.00 -14.68 -24.44
N LYS A 43 3.44 -14.11 -25.51
CA LYS A 43 3.09 -12.70 -25.57
C LYS A 43 2.08 -12.32 -24.49
N GLY A 44 1.02 -13.11 -24.30
CA GLY A 44 0.02 -12.87 -23.25
C GLY A 44 0.62 -12.88 -21.84
N LEU A 45 1.59 -13.76 -21.55
CA LEU A 45 2.30 -13.78 -20.28
C LEU A 45 3.20 -12.55 -20.08
N VAL A 46 3.86 -12.09 -21.15
CA VAL A 46 4.67 -10.85 -21.12
C VAL A 46 3.77 -9.64 -20.89
N ASP A 47 2.64 -9.54 -21.59
CA ASP A 47 1.67 -8.45 -21.43
C ASP A 47 1.10 -8.46 -20.00
N MET A 48 0.76 -9.63 -19.45
CA MET A 48 0.35 -9.75 -18.04
C MET A 48 1.45 -9.33 -17.07
N ALA A 49 2.71 -9.71 -17.31
CA ALA A 49 3.82 -9.31 -16.45
C ALA A 49 4.04 -7.79 -16.45
N VAL A 50 3.88 -7.14 -17.61
CA VAL A 50 3.94 -5.68 -17.75
C VAL A 50 2.80 -5.02 -16.97
N GLU A 51 1.57 -5.50 -17.13
CA GLU A 51 0.41 -4.96 -16.41
C GLU A 51 0.52 -5.15 -14.89
N PHE A 52 0.96 -6.32 -14.41
CA PHE A 52 1.21 -6.54 -12.99
C PHE A 52 2.33 -5.65 -12.46
N GLY A 53 3.43 -5.49 -13.21
CA GLY A 53 4.51 -4.58 -12.85
C GLY A 53 4.03 -3.13 -12.71
N SER A 54 3.16 -2.68 -13.62
CA SER A 54 2.51 -1.36 -13.56
C SER A 54 1.57 -1.23 -12.37
N PHE A 55 0.75 -2.26 -12.11
CA PHE A 55 -0.18 -2.30 -10.98
C PHE A 55 0.53 -2.24 -9.63
N PHE A 56 1.60 -3.02 -9.44
CA PHE A 56 2.40 -2.97 -8.20
C PHE A 56 3.05 -1.61 -7.99
N LYS A 57 3.58 -0.98 -9.05
CA LYS A 57 4.12 0.39 -8.95
C LYS A 57 3.06 1.39 -8.50
N LYS A 58 1.89 1.38 -9.15
CA LYS A 58 0.76 2.26 -8.77
C LYS A 58 0.32 2.01 -7.32
N THR A 59 0.20 0.73 -6.94
CA THR A 59 -0.18 0.33 -5.58
C THR A 59 0.82 0.82 -4.55
N ASN A 60 2.13 0.68 -4.81
CA ASN A 60 3.17 1.18 -3.90
C ASN A 60 3.09 2.70 -3.74
N THR A 61 2.94 3.45 -4.83
CA THR A 61 2.78 4.91 -4.77
C THR A 61 1.56 5.31 -3.94
N THR A 62 0.40 4.70 -4.18
CA THR A 62 -0.81 4.99 -3.38
C THR A 62 -0.64 4.60 -1.91
N LEU A 63 0.05 3.49 -1.63
CA LEU A 63 0.32 3.05 -0.26
C LEU A 63 1.27 4.01 0.47
N GLU A 64 2.30 4.53 -0.20
CA GLU A 64 3.21 5.55 0.35
C GLU A 64 2.45 6.84 0.69
N GLU A 65 1.55 7.29 -0.19
CA GLU A 65 0.70 8.46 0.07
C GLU A 65 -0.24 8.25 1.26
N ILE A 66 -0.85 7.06 1.38
CA ILE A 66 -1.70 6.70 2.51
C ILE A 66 -0.88 6.66 3.80
N ALA A 67 0.29 6.02 3.78
CA ALA A 67 1.19 5.95 4.92
C ALA A 67 1.59 7.36 5.39
N HIS A 68 1.91 8.27 4.46
CA HIS A 68 2.23 9.66 4.77
C HIS A 68 1.04 10.38 5.43
N ARG A 69 -0.18 10.24 4.89
CA ARG A 69 -1.38 10.87 5.45
C ARG A 69 -1.73 10.33 6.85
N ILE A 70 -1.62 9.02 7.05
CA ILE A 70 -1.86 8.39 8.35
C ILE A 70 -0.79 8.85 9.35
N GLY A 71 0.47 8.88 8.94
CA GLY A 71 1.59 9.40 9.73
C GLY A 71 1.32 10.83 10.18
N TYR A 72 0.98 11.73 9.24
CA TYR A 72 0.66 13.12 9.57
C TYR A 72 -0.49 13.26 10.57
N ALA A 73 -1.58 12.50 10.41
CA ALA A 73 -2.71 12.57 11.36
C ALA A 73 -2.32 12.11 12.77
N GLN A 74 -1.46 11.09 12.86
CA GLN A 74 -0.91 10.62 14.12
C GLN A 74 0.05 11.66 14.74
N ASP A 75 0.95 12.21 13.95
CA ASP A 75 1.92 13.22 14.37
C ASP A 75 1.22 14.50 14.84
N LEU A 76 0.21 14.97 14.12
CA LEU A 76 -0.62 16.11 14.50
C LEU A 76 -1.35 15.86 15.83
N SER A 77 -1.87 14.65 16.05
CA SER A 77 -2.50 14.27 17.31
C SER A 77 -1.50 14.30 18.48
N GLN A 78 -0.26 13.88 18.25
CA GLN A 78 0.81 13.99 19.24
C GLN A 78 1.19 15.45 19.50
N ALA A 79 1.39 16.25 18.46
CA ALA A 79 1.70 17.67 18.57
C ALA A 79 0.63 18.43 19.37
N ARG A 80 -0.66 18.19 19.10
CA ARG A 80 -1.79 18.76 19.87
C ARG A 80 -1.71 18.48 21.37
N LYS A 81 -1.25 17.30 21.77
CA LYS A 81 -1.08 16.94 23.19
C LYS A 81 0.07 17.72 23.85
N LEU A 82 1.06 18.13 23.07
CA LEU A 82 2.23 18.87 23.56
C LEU A 82 1.97 20.38 23.69
N VAL A 83 1.00 20.94 22.96
CA VAL A 83 0.70 22.39 22.93
C VAL A 83 0.58 23.00 24.33
N ASN A 84 -0.21 22.39 25.22
CA ASN A 84 -0.39 22.94 26.57
C ASN A 84 0.90 22.90 27.41
N GLY A 85 1.76 21.90 27.18
CA GLY A 85 3.07 21.80 27.83
C GLY A 85 4.01 22.92 27.40
N GLU A 86 4.06 23.24 26.12
CA GLU A 86 4.83 24.37 25.59
C GLU A 86 4.28 25.71 26.08
N LEU A 87 2.96 25.91 26.02
CA LEU A 87 2.34 27.15 26.51
C LEU A 87 2.55 27.36 28.02
N ALA A 88 2.76 26.30 28.79
CA ALA A 88 3.06 26.40 30.22
C ALA A 88 4.49 26.92 30.50
N LYS A 89 5.39 26.89 29.51
CA LYS A 89 6.72 27.51 29.60
C LYS A 89 6.65 29.03 29.43
N LEU A 90 5.63 29.51 28.72
CA LEU A 90 5.36 30.92 28.52
C LEU A 90 4.80 31.55 29.80
N ARG A 91 5.12 32.83 30.03
CA ARG A 91 4.64 33.61 31.20
C ARG A 91 3.18 34.07 31.02
N LEU A 92 2.28 33.14 30.73
CA LEU A 92 0.85 33.37 30.59
C LEU A 92 0.11 33.09 31.90
N ASN A 93 -0.96 33.83 32.17
CA ASN A 93 -1.90 33.43 33.22
C ASN A 93 -2.71 32.19 32.76
N THR A 94 -3.38 31.53 33.69
CA THR A 94 -4.12 30.28 33.41
C THR A 94 -5.22 30.46 32.36
N ASN A 95 -5.95 31.58 32.37
CA ASN A 95 -7.05 31.81 31.43
C ASN A 95 -6.52 31.99 30.00
N ASP A 96 -5.48 32.81 29.83
CA ASP A 96 -4.86 33.04 28.53
C ASP A 96 -4.23 31.77 27.98
N ARG A 97 -3.58 30.97 28.84
CA ARG A 97 -3.04 29.67 28.45
C ARG A 97 -4.13 28.72 27.94
N LEU A 98 -5.23 28.58 28.66
CA LEU A 98 -6.34 27.69 28.26
C LEU A 98 -7.02 28.17 26.97
N ARG A 99 -7.17 29.48 26.82
CA ARG A 99 -7.75 30.10 25.62
C ARG A 99 -6.84 29.91 24.41
N ALA A 100 -5.54 30.17 24.54
CA ALA A 100 -4.56 29.95 23.49
C ALA A 100 -4.50 28.47 23.10
N ALA A 101 -4.42 27.56 24.08
CA ALA A 101 -4.44 26.12 23.82
C ALA A 101 -5.67 25.71 23.02
N THR A 102 -6.85 26.20 23.39
CA THR A 102 -8.12 25.92 22.69
C THR A 102 -8.12 26.44 21.25
N LEU A 103 -7.54 27.61 21.00
CA LEU A 103 -7.47 28.21 19.65
C LEU A 103 -6.47 27.49 18.76
N ILE A 104 -5.32 27.09 19.31
CA ILE A 104 -4.24 26.43 18.58
C ILE A 104 -4.65 25.00 18.19
N VAL A 105 -5.09 24.17 19.15
CA VAL A 105 -5.33 22.73 18.87
C VAL A 105 -6.50 22.48 17.90
N LYS A 106 -7.39 23.46 17.72
CA LYS A 106 -8.52 23.36 16.78
C LYS A 106 -8.10 23.45 15.31
N ASP A 107 -6.93 24.00 15.03
CA ASP A 107 -6.45 24.27 13.68
C ASP A 107 -5.08 23.62 13.49
N ALA A 108 -4.97 22.74 12.49
CA ALA A 108 -3.72 22.04 12.21
C ALA A 108 -2.60 23.01 11.85
N GLU A 109 -2.89 24.05 11.07
CA GLU A 109 -1.90 25.03 10.62
C GLU A 109 -1.36 25.85 11.80
N ARG A 110 -2.20 26.12 12.80
CA ARG A 110 -1.77 26.81 14.02
C ARG A 110 -0.90 25.94 14.92
N VAL A 111 -1.18 24.63 14.97
CA VAL A 111 -0.30 23.68 15.68
C VAL A 111 1.06 23.64 15.00
N ASP A 112 1.08 23.45 13.68
CA ASP A 112 2.30 23.34 12.90
C ASP A 112 3.12 24.64 12.98
N LEU A 113 2.46 25.80 12.84
CA LEU A 113 3.10 27.11 13.01
C LEU A 113 3.68 27.28 14.42
N PHE A 114 2.90 27.01 15.47
CA PHE A 114 3.33 27.18 16.85
C PHE A 114 4.59 26.35 17.19
N PHE A 115 4.71 25.13 16.65
CA PHE A 115 5.90 24.30 16.83
C PHE A 115 7.06 24.66 15.91
N SER A 116 6.82 25.38 14.81
CA SER A 116 7.88 25.91 13.93
C SER A 116 8.53 27.19 14.44
N LEU A 117 7.86 27.94 15.30
CA LEU A 117 8.36 29.20 15.85
C LEU A 117 9.51 28.96 16.85
N PRO A 118 10.55 29.81 16.84
CA PRO A 118 11.54 29.83 17.90
C PRO A 118 10.89 30.28 19.22
N GLU A 119 11.48 29.87 20.35
CA GLU A 119 10.88 30.06 21.69
C GLU A 119 10.64 31.54 22.01
N GLU A 120 11.51 32.41 21.52
CA GLU A 120 11.45 33.85 21.70
C GLU A 120 10.24 34.49 21.02
N GLU A 121 9.80 33.94 19.88
CA GLU A 121 8.70 34.48 19.07
C GLU A 121 7.33 33.89 19.46
N LYS A 122 7.30 32.71 20.08
CA LYS A 122 6.06 32.04 20.50
C LYS A 122 5.19 32.93 21.40
N MET A 123 5.80 33.65 22.34
CA MET A 123 5.04 34.52 23.25
C MET A 123 4.34 35.65 22.50
N GLU A 124 5.04 36.31 21.58
CA GLU A 124 4.49 37.40 20.79
C GLU A 124 3.35 36.91 19.89
N TRP A 125 3.56 35.79 19.21
CA TRP A 125 2.53 35.19 18.37
C TRP A 125 1.28 34.77 19.17
N VAL A 126 1.45 34.16 20.35
CA VAL A 126 0.32 33.81 21.22
C VAL A 126 -0.44 35.06 21.69
N CYS A 127 0.25 36.17 21.98
CA CYS A 127 -0.39 37.43 22.31
C CYS A 127 -1.23 37.97 21.14
N LEU A 128 -0.71 37.94 19.91
CA LEU A 128 -1.45 38.34 18.71
C LEU A 128 -2.69 37.46 18.48
N LEU A 129 -2.55 36.15 18.68
CA LEU A 129 -3.66 35.19 18.56
C LEU A 129 -4.76 35.48 19.60
N LEU A 130 -4.38 35.75 20.84
CA LEU A 130 -5.32 36.08 21.91
C LEU A 130 -5.99 37.45 21.73
N ALA A 131 -5.30 38.39 21.07
CA ALA A 131 -5.86 39.68 20.66
C ALA A 131 -6.81 39.57 19.45
N GLY A 132 -6.81 38.42 18.76
CA GLY A 132 -7.62 38.20 17.56
C GLY A 132 -7.03 38.84 16.30
N CYS A 133 -5.71 39.08 16.28
CA CYS A 133 -5.01 39.65 15.14
C CYS A 133 -4.57 38.60 14.10
N VAL A 134 -4.63 37.30 14.46
CA VAL A 134 -4.29 36.12 13.65
C VAL A 134 -5.22 34.94 13.95
#